data_AF-A0A7G9NUP6-F1
#
_entry.id   AF-A0A7G9NUP6-F1
#
_cell.length_a   1.000
_cell.length_b   1.000
_cell.length_c   1.000
_cell.angle_alpha   90.00
_cell.angle_beta   90.00
_cell.angle_gamma   90.00
#
_symmetry.space_group_name_H-M   'P 1'
#
loop_
_entity.id
_entity.type
_entity.pdbx_description
1 polymer ?
#
loop_
_entity_poly.entity_id
_entity_poly.type
_entity_poly.pdbx_seq_one_letter_code
_entity_poly.pdbx_strand_id
1 'polypeptide(L)'
;MNGLKVRLGAAVVAAGCLAILGTAGWLTPSEAGLGTHQQLGLSQCAWLGDHGYACPTCGMTTAFALAAHGRLGAAFMTQPAAAVGALLTAMSVWIALWVVYMGEPAMRHMRKLWRPGWYAAMVLVGISAAWAWKLTIG
;
A
#
# COMPACT_ATOMS: atom_id res chain seq x y z
N MET A 1 -22.12 8.95 16.03
CA MET A 1 -22.19 7.49 15.86
C MET A 1 -21.93 6.86 17.23
N ASN A 2 -22.33 5.61 17.51
CA ASN A 2 -21.98 5.00 18.80
C ASN A 2 -20.45 4.88 18.88
N GLY A 3 -19.81 5.43 19.92
CA GLY A 3 -18.34 5.44 20.04
C GLY A 3 -17.70 4.05 19.95
N LEU A 4 -18.42 3.01 20.39
CA LEU A 4 -18.01 1.61 20.22
C LEU A 4 -17.89 1.19 18.75
N LYS A 5 -18.85 1.57 17.89
CA LYS A 5 -18.82 1.25 16.45
C LYS A 5 -17.63 1.93 15.76
N VAL A 6 -17.28 3.14 16.18
CA VAL A 6 -16.12 3.89 15.67
C VAL A 6 -14.81 3.19 16.02
N ARG A 7 -14.68 2.76 17.28
CA ARG A 7 -13.50 2.02 17.74
C ARG A 7 -13.34 0.67 17.05
N LEU A 8 -14.44 -0.08 16.91
CA LEU A 8 -14.43 -1.36 16.19
C LEU A 8 -14.04 -1.18 14.72
N GLY A 9 -14.61 -0.19 14.03
CA GLY A 9 -14.24 0.11 12.64
C GLY A 9 -12.76 0.47 12.50
N ALA A 10 -12.23 1.30 13.38
CA ALA A 10 -10.81 1.65 13.38
C ALA A 10 -9.91 0.44 13.69
N ALA A 11 -10.30 -0.43 14.63
CA ALA A 11 -9.57 -1.65 14.93
C ALA A 11 -9.48 -2.60 13.72
N VAL A 12 -10.56 -2.75 12.95
CA VAL A 12 -10.57 -3.54 11.71
C VAL A 12 -9.61 -2.96 10.66
N VAL A 13 -9.61 -1.64 10.49
CA VAL A 13 -8.67 -0.96 9.57
C VAL A 13 -7.23 -1.17 10.01
N ALA A 14 -6.93 -0.96 11.31
CA ALA A 14 -5.60 -1.17 11.86
C ALA A 14 -5.13 -2.62 11.64
N ALA A 15 -5.98 -3.60 11.93
CA ALA A 15 -5.67 -5.02 11.74
C ALA A 15 -5.40 -5.36 10.27
N GLY A 16 -6.21 -4.85 9.33
CA GLY A 16 -6.01 -5.05 7.89
C GLY A 16 -4.68 -4.45 7.40
N CYS A 17 -4.38 -3.20 7.78
CA CYS A 17 -3.13 -2.55 7.41
C CYS A 17 -1.90 -3.25 8.03
N LEU A 18 -2.00 -3.70 9.30
CA LEU A 18 -0.95 -4.48 9.96
C LEU A 18 -0.74 -5.83 9.28
N ALA A 19 -1.80 -6.50 8.83
CA ALA A 19 -1.66 -7.75 8.08
C ALA A 19 -0.92 -7.53 6.75
N ILE A 20 -1.23 -6.45 6.03
CA ILE A 20 -0.52 -6.08 4.79
C ILE A 20 0.97 -5.78 5.05
N LEU A 21 1.28 -4.97 6.05
CA LEU A 21 2.67 -4.62 6.37
C LEU A 21 3.44 -5.80 6.97
N GLY A 22 2.78 -6.63 7.78
CA GLY A 22 3.36 -7.83 8.36
C GLY A 22 3.70 -8.87 7.29
N THR A 23 2.78 -9.11 6.34
CA THR A 23 3.07 -9.95 5.17
C THR A 23 4.20 -9.36 4.32
N ALA A 24 4.20 -8.06 4.07
CA ALA A 24 5.30 -7.40 3.35
C ALA A 24 6.65 -7.52 4.08
N GLY A 25 6.67 -7.44 5.41
CA GLY A 25 7.87 -7.62 6.22
C GLY A 25 8.34 -9.07 6.32
N TRP A 26 7.43 -10.03 6.11
CA TRP A 26 7.76 -11.46 6.06
C TRP A 26 8.32 -11.89 4.69
N LEU A 27 7.90 -11.22 3.62
CA LEU A 27 8.37 -11.49 2.25
C LEU A 27 9.82 -11.04 2.04
N THR A 28 10.60 -11.83 1.32
CA THR A 28 11.94 -11.41 0.90
C THR A 28 11.84 -10.59 -0.39
N PRO A 29 12.22 -9.31 -0.41
CA PRO A 29 12.10 -8.48 -1.61
C PRO A 29 13.02 -9.00 -2.73
N SER A 30 12.46 -9.25 -3.90
CA SER A 30 13.21 -9.64 -5.11
C SER A 30 14.20 -8.57 -5.55
N GLU A 31 15.45 -8.97 -5.84
CA GLU A 31 16.49 -8.10 -6.38
C GLU A 31 16.15 -7.58 -7.79
N ALA A 32 15.39 -8.36 -8.56
CA ALA A 32 14.92 -7.96 -9.89
C ALA A 32 13.78 -6.91 -9.84
N GLY A 33 13.34 -6.48 -8.66
CA GLY A 33 12.23 -5.53 -8.50
C GLY A 33 10.85 -6.14 -8.76
N LEU A 34 10.76 -7.41 -9.16
CA LEU A 34 9.54 -8.08 -9.63
C LEU A 34 9.42 -9.49 -9.05
N GLY A 35 8.20 -10.02 -8.97
CA GLY A 35 7.98 -11.44 -8.64
C GLY A 35 7.90 -11.79 -7.16
N THR A 36 8.06 -10.83 -6.24
CA THR A 36 7.90 -11.08 -4.78
C THR A 36 6.52 -11.67 -4.44
N HIS A 37 5.49 -11.42 -5.26
CA HIS A 37 4.16 -12.01 -5.08
C HIS A 37 4.14 -13.53 -5.29
N GLN A 38 5.10 -14.11 -6.02
CA GLN A 38 5.19 -15.55 -6.24
C GLN A 38 5.46 -16.34 -4.95
N GLN A 39 6.08 -15.71 -3.96
CA GLN A 39 6.26 -16.29 -2.61
C GLN A 39 4.93 -16.50 -1.88
N LEU A 40 3.87 -15.81 -2.30
CA LEU A 40 2.51 -16.00 -1.80
C LEU A 40 1.75 -17.10 -2.57
N GLY A 41 2.42 -17.85 -3.46
CA GLY A 41 1.81 -18.88 -4.30
C GLY A 41 1.06 -18.34 -5.52
N LEU A 42 1.19 -17.03 -5.82
CA LEU A 42 0.60 -16.42 -6.99
C LEU A 42 1.44 -16.72 -8.25
N SER A 43 0.79 -16.88 -9.40
CA SER A 43 1.47 -17.13 -10.66
C SER A 43 2.31 -15.91 -11.11
N GLN A 44 3.24 -16.15 -12.05
CA GLN A 44 3.89 -15.05 -12.76
C GLN A 44 2.84 -14.14 -13.42
N CYS A 45 3.15 -12.84 -13.52
CA CYS A 45 2.29 -11.90 -14.22
C CYS A 45 2.17 -12.30 -15.70
N ALA A 46 0.96 -12.70 -16.12
CA ALA A 46 0.68 -13.09 -17.50
C ALA A 46 1.05 -11.98 -18.49
N TRP A 47 0.78 -10.72 -18.15
CA TRP A 47 1.16 -9.57 -18.98
C TRP A 47 2.65 -9.52 -19.30
N LEU A 48 3.50 -9.80 -18.30
CA LEU A 48 4.95 -9.83 -18.50
C LEU A 48 5.37 -11.01 -19.39
N GLY A 49 4.70 -12.16 -19.27
CA GLY A 49 4.94 -13.32 -20.13
C GLY A 49 4.46 -13.14 -21.57
N ASP A 50 3.28 -12.53 -21.75
CA ASP A 50 2.60 -12.41 -23.03
C ASP A 50 3.12 -11.23 -23.86
N HIS A 51 3.44 -10.10 -23.21
CA HIS A 51 3.81 -8.85 -23.89
C HIS A 51 5.30 -8.48 -23.73
N GLY A 52 6.02 -9.15 -22.82
CA GLY A 52 7.46 -8.92 -22.60
C GLY A 52 7.82 -7.67 -21.78
N TYR A 53 6.84 -6.87 -21.36
CA TYR A 53 7.04 -5.70 -20.50
C TYR A 53 6.18 -5.75 -19.23
N ALA A 54 6.62 -5.06 -18.18
CA ALA A 54 5.97 -5.10 -16.88
C ALA A 54 4.69 -4.23 -16.85
N CYS A 55 3.58 -4.78 -16.38
CA CYS A 55 2.30 -4.07 -16.25
C CYS A 55 2.33 -2.99 -15.13
N PRO A 56 1.27 -2.15 -14.98
CA PRO A 56 1.25 -1.07 -13.99
C PRO A 56 1.34 -1.52 -12.55
N THR A 57 1.03 -2.77 -12.26
CA THR A 57 1.03 -3.34 -10.91
C THR A 57 2.23 -4.25 -10.67
N CYS A 58 3.01 -4.58 -11.71
CA CYS A 58 4.21 -5.38 -11.57
C CYS A 58 5.22 -4.69 -10.65
N GLY A 59 5.71 -5.41 -9.65
CA GLY A 59 6.66 -4.88 -8.65
C GLY A 59 6.01 -4.22 -7.44
N MET A 60 4.68 -4.17 -7.37
CA MET A 60 3.96 -3.60 -6.23
C MET A 60 4.28 -4.33 -4.91
N THR A 61 4.22 -5.66 -4.89
CA THR A 61 4.56 -6.45 -3.70
C THR A 61 6.04 -6.34 -3.34
N THR A 62 6.93 -6.24 -4.32
CA THR A 62 8.36 -6.00 -4.09
C THR A 62 8.60 -4.64 -3.45
N ALA A 63 7.96 -3.58 -3.94
CA ALA A 63 8.07 -2.24 -3.35
C ALA A 63 7.47 -2.18 -1.94
N PHE A 64 6.37 -2.89 -1.67
CA PHE A 64 5.83 -3.04 -0.31
C PHE A 64 6.82 -3.76 0.61
N ALA A 65 7.42 -4.87 0.14
CA ALA A 65 8.43 -5.59 0.92
C ALA A 65 9.67 -4.72 1.17
N LEU A 66 10.20 -4.03 0.15
CA LEU A 66 11.31 -3.09 0.29
C LEU A 66 11.00 -1.98 1.29
N ALA A 67 9.79 -1.40 1.24
CA ALA A 67 9.37 -0.38 2.18
C ALA A 67 9.24 -0.92 3.61
N ALA A 68 8.72 -2.14 3.79
CA ALA A 68 8.65 -2.81 5.09
C ALA A 68 10.04 -3.11 5.67
N HIS A 69 11.05 -3.34 4.81
CA HIS A 69 12.45 -3.50 5.19
C HIS A 69 13.21 -2.16 5.36
N GLY A 70 12.52 -1.02 5.30
CA GLY A 70 13.13 0.31 5.45
C GLY A 70 13.90 0.80 4.22
N ARG A 71 13.90 0.06 3.10
CA ARG A 71 14.60 0.41 1.85
C ARG A 71 13.74 1.30 0.95
N LEU A 72 13.32 2.46 1.47
CA LEU A 72 12.37 3.35 0.79
C LEU A 72 12.85 3.86 -0.58
N GLY A 73 14.14 4.14 -0.74
CA GLY A 73 14.71 4.56 -2.03
C GLY A 73 14.57 3.47 -3.09
N ALA A 74 14.91 2.22 -2.74
CA ALA A 74 14.74 1.07 -3.63
C ALA A 74 13.25 0.79 -3.91
N ALA A 75 12.38 0.94 -2.90
CA ALA A 75 10.93 0.81 -3.09
C ALA A 75 10.40 1.83 -4.11
N PHE A 76 10.85 3.09 -4.02
CA PHE A 76 10.43 4.15 -4.93
C PHE A 76 10.93 3.92 -6.36
N MET A 77 12.18 3.45 -6.52
CA MET A 77 12.72 3.11 -7.84
C MET A 77 12.04 1.88 -8.45
N THR A 78 11.62 0.92 -7.62
CA THR A 78 10.91 -0.28 -8.09
C THR A 78 9.50 0.05 -8.54
N GLN A 79 8.76 0.78 -7.70
CA GLN A 79 7.37 1.15 -7.98
C GLN A 79 6.94 2.34 -7.09
N PRO A 80 7.00 3.59 -7.61
CA PRO A 80 6.73 4.79 -6.82
C PRO A 80 5.36 4.79 -6.14
N ALA A 81 4.31 4.40 -6.87
CA ALA A 81 2.95 4.37 -6.33
C ALA A 81 2.79 3.36 -5.19
N ALA A 82 3.45 2.21 -5.28
CA ALA A 82 3.42 1.20 -4.24
C ALA A 82 4.25 1.64 -3.03
N ALA A 83 5.36 2.34 -3.22
CA ALA A 83 6.14 2.92 -2.12
C ALA A 83 5.31 3.96 -1.34
N VAL A 84 4.63 4.87 -2.05
CA VAL A 84 3.70 5.83 -1.42
C VAL A 84 2.55 5.10 -0.74
N GLY A 85 1.98 4.07 -1.39
CA GLY A 85 0.93 3.24 -0.82
C GLY A 85 1.35 2.52 0.48
N ALA A 86 2.59 2.00 0.54
CA ALA A 86 3.13 1.36 1.73
C ALA A 86 3.27 2.35 2.89
N LEU A 87 3.76 3.57 2.61
CA LEU A 87 3.84 4.64 3.62
C LEU A 87 2.46 5.07 4.11
N LEU A 88 1.50 5.27 3.21
CA LEU A 88 0.11 5.59 3.56
C LEU A 88 -0.54 4.48 4.38
N THR A 89 -0.24 3.22 4.07
CA THR A 89 -0.70 2.05 4.84
C THR A 89 -0.12 2.08 6.26
N ALA A 90 1.18 2.37 6.40
CA ALA A 90 1.82 2.53 7.71
C ALA A 90 1.24 3.69 8.52
N MET A 91 1.02 4.85 7.89
CA MET A 91 0.36 5.98 8.53
C MET A 91 -1.06 5.63 8.98
N SER A 92 -1.80 4.87 8.16
CA SER A 92 -3.17 4.44 8.47
C SER A 92 -3.25 3.57 9.72
N VAL A 93 -2.23 2.73 9.98
CA VAL A 93 -2.15 1.96 11.25
C VAL A 93 -2.11 2.90 12.45
N TRP A 94 -1.19 3.88 12.46
CA TRP A 94 -1.03 4.81 13.57
C TRP A 94 -2.28 5.66 13.79
N ILE A 95 -2.86 6.16 12.70
CA ILE A 95 -4.11 6.93 12.72
C ILE A 95 -5.27 6.08 13.30
N ALA A 96 -5.39 4.84 12.85
CA ALA A 96 -6.44 3.93 13.32
C ALA A 96 -6.26 3.58 14.81
N LEU A 97 -5.03 3.29 15.26
CA LEU A 97 -4.73 3.05 16.68
C LEU A 97 -5.02 4.27 17.54
N TRP A 98 -4.68 5.47 17.07
CA TRP A 98 -5.01 6.72 17.75
C TRP A 98 -6.52 6.90 17.94
N VAL A 99 -7.31 6.55 16.91
CA VAL A 99 -8.79 6.58 16.97
C VAL A 99 -9.35 5.52 17.93
N VAL A 100 -8.75 4.33 17.97
CA VAL A 100 -9.13 3.29 18.95
C VAL A 100 -8.94 3.82 20.37
N TYR A 101 -7.82 4.49 20.64
CA TYR A 101 -7.51 5.09 21.94
C TYR A 101 -8.45 6.27 22.29
N MET A 102 -8.49 7.31 21.45
CA MET A 102 -9.18 8.59 21.73
C MET A 102 -10.71 8.56 21.53
N GLY A 103 -11.26 7.66 20.71
CA GLY A 103 -12.71 7.57 20.46
C GLY A 103 -13.29 8.66 19.54
N GLU A 104 -14.58 8.99 19.71
CA GLU A 104 -15.41 9.85 18.82
C GLU A 104 -14.86 11.26 18.51
N PRO A 105 -14.20 12.00 19.45
CA PRO A 105 -13.71 13.36 19.16
C PRO A 105 -12.64 13.38 18.06
N ALA A 106 -11.75 12.38 18.04
CA ALA A 106 -10.69 12.25 17.06
C ALA A 106 -11.25 11.95 15.64
N MET A 107 -12.27 11.09 15.56
CA MET A 107 -12.90 10.73 14.28
C MET A 107 -13.61 11.93 13.63
N ARG A 108 -14.18 12.86 14.42
CA ARG A 108 -14.89 14.03 13.88
C ARG A 108 -13.95 15.02 13.17
N HIS A 109 -12.72 15.19 13.66
CA HIS A 109 -11.68 15.95 12.95
C HIS A 109 -11.14 15.20 11.73
N MET A 110 -10.94 13.88 11.86
CA MET A 110 -10.42 13.04 10.77
C MET A 110 -11.37 12.94 9.57
N ARG A 111 -12.70 12.90 9.79
CA ARG A 111 -13.70 12.75 8.71
C ARG A 111 -13.67 13.86 7.66
N LYS A 112 -13.22 15.07 8.03
CA LYS A 112 -13.01 16.17 7.07
C LYS A 112 -11.79 15.94 6.21
N LEU A 113 -10.73 15.38 6.79
CA LEU A 113 -9.48 15.10 6.10
C LEU A 113 -9.53 13.80 5.29
N TRP A 114 -10.40 12.83 5.62
CA TRP A 114 -10.46 11.49 5.02
C TRP A 114 -11.76 11.26 4.21
N ARG A 115 -12.07 12.12 3.22
CA ARG A 115 -13.19 11.87 2.29
C ARG A 115 -12.81 10.71 1.35
N PRO A 116 -13.59 9.63 1.25
CA PRO A 116 -13.21 8.44 0.48
C PRO A 116 -12.89 8.72 -1.00
N GLY A 117 -13.45 9.78 -1.57
CA GLY A 117 -13.18 10.21 -2.95
C GLY A 117 -11.75 10.72 -3.20
N TRP A 118 -11.10 11.42 -2.25
CA TRP A 118 -9.74 11.94 -2.48
C TRP A 118 -8.69 10.83 -2.36
N TYR A 119 -8.92 9.86 -1.46
CA TYR A 119 -8.04 8.69 -1.31
C TYR A 119 -8.10 7.81 -2.55
N ALA A 120 -9.32 7.53 -3.06
CA ALA A 120 -9.50 6.80 -4.31
C ALA A 120 -8.88 7.55 -5.51
N ALA A 121 -9.05 8.87 -5.59
CA ALA A 121 -8.44 9.69 -6.64
C ALA A 121 -6.90 9.68 -6.56
N MET A 122 -6.30 9.75 -5.37
CA MET A 122 -4.84 9.68 -5.21
C MET A 122 -4.27 8.30 -5.55
N VAL A 123 -4.97 7.23 -5.19
CA VAL A 123 -4.58 5.86 -5.58
C VAL A 123 -4.65 5.71 -7.10
N LEU A 124 -5.72 6.18 -7.73
CA LEU A 124 -5.88 6.14 -9.19
C LEU A 124 -4.81 6.98 -9.90
N VAL A 125 -4.58 8.23 -9.47
CA VAL A 125 -3.53 9.09 -10.03
C VAL A 125 -2.15 8.48 -9.81
N GLY A 126 -1.90 7.90 -8.65
CA GLY A 126 -0.65 7.21 -8.35
C GLY A 126 -0.41 6.02 -9.28
N ILE A 127 -1.43 5.18 -9.51
CA ILE A 127 -1.34 4.05 -10.44
C ILE A 127 -1.08 4.54 -11.88
N SER A 128 -1.77 5.60 -12.32
CA SER A 128 -1.57 6.19 -13.64
C SER A 128 -0.18 6.81 -13.81
N ALA A 129 0.31 7.52 -12.79
CA ALA A 129 1.63 8.13 -12.79
C ALA A 129 2.75 7.09 -12.73
N ALA A 130 2.56 6.00 -11.99
CA ALA A 130 3.50 4.87 -11.99
C ALA A 130 3.59 4.22 -13.38
N TRP A 131 2.48 4.17 -14.12
CA TRP A 131 2.50 3.69 -15.50
C TRP A 131 3.27 4.62 -16.42
N ALA A 132 3.03 5.93 -16.34
CA ALA A 132 3.79 6.91 -17.11
C ALA A 132 5.30 6.84 -16.80
N TRP A 133 5.69 6.70 -15.53
CA TRP A 133 7.08 6.57 -15.10
C TRP A 133 7.74 5.30 -15.65
N LYS A 134 7.03 4.17 -15.61
CA LYS A 134 7.55 2.89 -16.10
C LYS A 134 7.69 2.86 -17.63
N LEU A 135 6.74 3.48 -18.34
CA LEU A 135 6.83 3.69 -19.79
C LEU A 135 8.00 4.58 -20.20
N THR A 136 8.43 5.52 -19.34
CA THR A 136 9.59 6.38 -19.63
C THR A 136 10.94 5.74 -19.32
N ILE A 137 11.00 4.69 -18.50
CA ILE A 137 12.27 4.10 -18.02
C ILE A 137 12.57 2.73 -18.66
N GLY A 138 11.57 2.05 -19.24
CA GLY A 138 11.74 0.80 -19.99
C GLY A 138 11.62 -0.44 -19.12
#